data_AF-A0A238XR08-F1
#
_entry.id   AF-A0A238XR08-F1
#
_cell.length_a   1.000
_cell.length_b   1.000
_cell.length_c   1.000
_cell.angle_alpha   90.00
_cell.angle_beta   90.00
_cell.angle_gamma   90.00
#
_symmetry.space_group_name_H-M   'P 1'
#
loop_
_entity.id
_entity.type
_entity.pdbx_description
1 polymer ?
#
loop_
_entity_poly.entity_id
_entity_poly.type
_entity_poly.pdbx_seq_one_letter_code
_entity_poly.pdbx_strand_id
1 'polypeptide(L)'
;MTALKTPCAAWAASGRAVSSVVRSVLPVLRLGLASLLLVLIAWPQAVQAERVRVRAASDVGLPLSQGRQQALERGVAEAVLADALRLLSHAPPEKRLDALRAYLTPISFQFVQTYQEVAQPQLEAHASSAPQPASASVSAPVAGPAVELELDVETNRHALRQTVLRLGFLSGERHPGGCTLHRGAGVSQQDANLMREQDVLLGLDEPRQGVQLPEVTVERVPQGYYKAVLRQGQVMIAADSSSLPALWLDVWGRYFSVDERLHGPGKRQMEIVGFSNADGVVEFLHVLAGWDKDVQDPCLNQLQIGAAGVSAVFSCRVANPKSFGDRLDAALKERGLSLLEQAGGSER
;
A
#
# COMPACT_ATOMS: atom_id res chain seq x y z
N MET A 1 51.30 -47.63 -33.20
CA MET A 1 51.45 -47.52 -31.73
C MET A 1 50.06 -47.68 -31.13
N THR A 2 49.70 -48.94 -30.80
CA THR A 2 49.53 -49.45 -29.40
C THR A 2 48.32 -48.81 -28.71
N ALA A 3 47.13 -49.42 -28.72
CA ALA A 3 46.67 -50.61 -27.97
C ALA A 3 46.63 -50.40 -26.45
N LEU A 4 45.43 -50.59 -25.86
CA LEU A 4 45.07 -51.08 -24.50
C LEU A 4 43.54 -50.87 -24.39
N LYS A 5 42.62 -51.84 -24.62
CA LYS A 5 42.38 -53.17 -24.01
C LYS A 5 42.02 -53.12 -22.51
N THR A 6 40.71 -53.30 -22.29
CA THR A 6 39.89 -53.77 -21.14
C THR A 6 40.59 -54.75 -20.16
N PRO A 7 40.11 -54.99 -18.89
CA PRO A 7 38.80 -55.63 -18.65
C PRO A 7 38.08 -55.47 -17.26
N CYS A 8 36.85 -55.98 -17.26
CA CYS A 8 36.11 -56.72 -16.21
C CYS A 8 36.12 -56.27 -14.74
N ALA A 9 34.92 -56.01 -14.21
CA ALA A 9 34.45 -56.65 -12.97
C ALA A 9 32.92 -56.70 -12.95
N ALA A 10 32.38 -57.91 -13.14
CA ALA A 10 31.03 -58.26 -12.79
C ALA A 10 31.00 -58.58 -11.28
N TRP A 11 30.07 -57.99 -10.54
CA TRP A 11 29.70 -58.49 -9.21
C TRP A 11 28.20 -58.60 -9.10
N ALA A 12 27.77 -59.82 -8.78
CA ALA A 12 26.41 -60.26 -8.63
C ALA A 12 25.80 -59.71 -7.34
N ALA A 13 24.57 -59.19 -7.42
CA ALA A 13 23.75 -58.91 -6.24
C ALA A 13 22.48 -59.78 -6.31
N SER A 14 22.58 -60.95 -5.68
CA SER A 14 21.46 -61.72 -5.18
C SER A 14 21.11 -61.21 -3.78
N GLY A 15 19.85 -60.80 -3.57
CA GLY A 15 19.40 -60.34 -2.26
C GLY A 15 17.88 -60.18 -2.24
N ARG A 16 17.19 -61.26 -1.87
CA ARG A 16 15.74 -61.36 -1.80
C ARG A 16 15.16 -60.44 -0.72
N ALA A 17 14.01 -59.86 -1.07
CA ALA A 17 12.82 -59.59 -0.26
C ALA A 17 12.93 -59.80 1.27
N VAL A 18 12.81 -58.71 2.02
CA VAL A 18 12.25 -58.72 3.38
C VAL A 18 11.37 -57.48 3.59
N SER A 19 10.10 -57.75 3.89
CA SER A 19 9.12 -56.90 4.61
C SER A 19 8.58 -55.62 3.93
N SER A 20 7.57 -55.82 3.08
CA SER A 20 6.62 -54.80 2.63
C SER A 20 5.36 -54.76 3.51
N VAL A 21 5.43 -54.28 4.76
CA VAL A 21 4.19 -54.12 5.58
C VAL A 21 4.15 -52.82 6.44
N VAL A 22 5.20 -52.00 6.54
CA VAL A 22 5.21 -50.81 7.43
C VAL A 22 5.28 -49.46 6.67
N ARG A 23 4.73 -49.36 5.45
CA ARG A 23 4.80 -48.12 4.63
C ARG A 23 3.47 -47.45 4.29
N SER A 24 2.34 -47.94 4.79
CA SER A 24 1.03 -47.49 4.28
C SER A 24 0.27 -46.52 5.18
N VAL A 25 0.81 -46.11 6.34
CA VAL A 25 0.09 -45.21 7.28
C VAL A 25 0.68 -43.79 7.35
N LEU A 26 1.91 -43.55 6.88
CA LEU A 26 2.52 -42.21 6.92
C LEU A 26 2.02 -41.17 5.88
N PRO A 27 1.45 -41.50 4.70
CA PRO A 27 1.13 -40.47 3.71
C PRO A 27 -0.18 -39.72 4.02
N VAL A 28 -1.11 -40.33 4.75
CA VAL A 28 -2.42 -39.70 5.06
C VAL A 28 -2.26 -38.59 6.11
N LEU A 29 -1.33 -38.74 7.07
CA LEU A 29 -1.07 -37.72 8.09
C LEU A 29 -0.32 -36.49 7.53
N ARG A 30 0.47 -36.64 6.46
CA ARG A 30 1.23 -35.54 5.84
C ARG A 30 0.37 -34.66 4.92
N LEU A 31 -0.70 -35.20 4.35
CA LEU A 31 -1.64 -34.43 3.52
C LEU A 31 -2.60 -33.57 4.35
N GLY A 32 -2.98 -34.00 5.56
CA GLY A 32 -3.83 -33.19 6.46
C GLY A 32 -3.10 -32.02 7.13
N LEU A 33 -1.79 -32.12 7.35
CA LEU A 33 -1.00 -31.06 7.98
C LEU A 33 -0.61 -29.95 6.98
N ALA A 34 -0.45 -30.29 5.69
CA ALA A 34 -0.19 -29.32 4.63
C ALA A 34 -1.42 -28.46 4.28
N SER A 35 -2.64 -29.00 4.40
CA SER A 35 -3.87 -28.23 4.19
C SER A 35 -4.18 -27.27 5.35
N LEU A 36 -3.87 -27.65 6.59
CA LEU A 36 -4.02 -26.76 7.75
C LEU A 36 -3.00 -25.61 7.73
N LEU A 37 -1.78 -25.84 7.21
CA LEU A 37 -0.75 -24.81 7.07
C LEU A 37 -1.05 -23.82 5.92
N LEU A 38 -1.73 -24.26 4.87
CA LEU A 38 -2.12 -23.40 3.73
C LEU A 38 -3.26 -22.43 4.07
N VAL A 39 -4.14 -22.77 5.01
CA VAL A 39 -5.22 -21.86 5.46
C VAL A 39 -4.67 -20.75 6.38
N LEU A 40 -3.57 -21.00 7.11
CA LEU A 40 -2.96 -20.00 8.00
C LEU A 40 -2.09 -18.96 7.29
N ILE A 41 -1.66 -19.18 6.04
CA ILE A 41 -0.84 -18.22 5.28
C ILE A 41 -1.70 -17.22 4.48
N ALA A 42 -3.01 -17.48 4.34
CA ALA A 42 -3.91 -16.63 3.57
C ALA A 42 -4.48 -15.42 4.35
N TRP A 43 -4.22 -15.30 5.66
CA TRP A 43 -4.65 -14.15 6.46
C TRP A 43 -3.44 -13.31 6.87
N PRO A 44 -3.21 -12.18 6.17
CA PRO A 44 -3.11 -10.92 6.92
C PRO A 44 -3.61 -9.68 6.16
N GLN A 45 -4.50 -9.79 5.16
CA GLN A 45 -4.98 -8.60 4.42
C GLN A 45 -6.04 -7.80 5.21
N ALA A 46 -6.70 -8.40 6.21
CA ALA A 46 -7.78 -7.76 6.97
C ALA A 46 -7.31 -6.77 8.05
N VAL A 47 -6.00 -6.71 8.35
CA VAL A 47 -5.46 -5.88 9.45
C VAL A 47 -5.23 -4.42 9.04
N GLN A 48 -5.36 -4.10 7.75
CA GLN A 48 -4.99 -2.79 7.19
C GLN A 48 -6.20 -1.98 6.69
N ALA A 49 -7.37 -2.26 7.25
CA ALA A 49 -8.61 -1.63 6.84
C ALA A 49 -9.08 -0.68 7.94
N GLU A 50 -9.02 0.64 7.68
CA GLU A 50 -9.55 1.66 8.59
C GLU A 50 -10.78 2.30 7.96
N ARG A 51 -11.71 2.68 8.83
CA ARG A 51 -12.97 3.33 8.52
C ARG A 51 -12.81 4.84 8.54
N VAL A 52 -13.06 5.49 7.41
CA VAL A 52 -13.06 6.94 7.28
C VAL A 52 -14.49 7.44 7.12
N ARG A 53 -14.88 8.34 8.01
CA ARG A 53 -16.16 9.02 7.93
C ARG A 53 -16.04 10.32 7.13
N VAL A 54 -16.82 10.43 6.05
CA VAL A 54 -16.78 11.59 5.15
C VAL A 54 -18.21 12.08 4.86
N ARG A 55 -18.35 13.40 4.69
CA ARG A 55 -19.59 14.02 4.23
C ARG A 55 -19.37 14.64 2.86
N ALA A 56 -20.14 14.21 1.88
CA ALA A 56 -20.05 14.71 0.52
C ALA A 56 -21.42 15.16 0.00
N ALA A 57 -21.43 16.28 -0.73
CA ALA A 57 -22.63 16.85 -1.33
C ALA A 57 -22.57 16.79 -2.85
N SER A 58 -23.71 16.51 -3.48
CA SER A 58 -23.90 16.62 -4.93
C SER A 58 -24.06 18.06 -5.37
N ASP A 59 -23.86 18.31 -6.66
CA ASP A 59 -24.22 19.60 -7.25
C ASP A 59 -25.74 19.80 -7.25
N VAL A 60 -26.16 21.05 -7.12
CA VAL A 60 -27.59 21.43 -7.13
C VAL A 60 -28.15 21.22 -8.53
N GLY A 61 -29.36 20.67 -8.61
CA GLY A 61 -30.11 20.55 -9.86
C GLY A 61 -29.87 19.27 -10.66
N LEU A 62 -29.12 18.32 -10.11
CA LEU A 62 -29.07 16.96 -10.64
C LEU A 62 -30.32 16.16 -10.25
N PRO A 63 -30.76 15.21 -11.09
CA PRO A 63 -31.71 14.17 -10.68
C PRO A 63 -31.20 13.43 -9.45
N LEU A 64 -32.09 13.08 -8.51
CA LEU A 64 -31.70 12.47 -7.22
C LEU A 64 -30.76 11.27 -7.35
N SER A 65 -30.98 10.40 -8.35
CA SER A 65 -30.11 9.24 -8.61
C SER A 65 -28.70 9.65 -9.03
N GLN A 66 -28.57 10.65 -9.91
CA GLN A 66 -27.29 11.18 -10.36
C GLN A 66 -26.60 11.97 -9.26
N GLY A 67 -27.35 12.78 -8.50
CA GLY A 67 -26.83 13.50 -7.35
C GLY A 67 -26.27 12.55 -6.29
N ARG A 68 -27.01 11.49 -5.94
CA ARG A 68 -26.53 10.46 -5.02
C ARG A 68 -25.25 9.77 -5.51
N GLN A 69 -25.21 9.37 -6.78
CA GLN A 69 -24.01 8.75 -7.35
C GLN A 69 -22.81 9.70 -7.32
N GLN A 70 -23.01 10.98 -7.68
CA GLN A 70 -21.95 11.98 -7.62
C GLN A 70 -21.45 12.21 -6.18
N ALA A 71 -22.36 12.30 -5.21
CA ALA A 71 -22.00 12.42 -3.79
C ALA A 71 -21.21 11.20 -3.29
N LEU A 72 -21.60 9.99 -3.72
CA LEU A 72 -20.87 8.76 -3.41
C LEU A 72 -19.45 8.79 -3.99
N GLU A 73 -19.30 9.11 -5.28
CA GLU A 73 -18.00 9.19 -5.96
C GLU A 73 -17.08 10.22 -5.28
N ARG A 74 -17.61 11.39 -4.90
CA ARG A 74 -16.89 12.42 -4.15
C ARG A 74 -16.47 11.94 -2.77
N GLY A 75 -17.39 11.39 -1.99
CA GLY A 75 -17.11 10.94 -0.62
C GLY A 75 -16.11 9.78 -0.58
N VAL A 76 -16.15 8.87 -1.56
CA VAL A 76 -15.14 7.82 -1.73
C VAL A 76 -13.77 8.42 -2.07
N ALA A 77 -13.70 9.35 -3.02
CA ALA A 77 -12.43 10.00 -3.38
C ALA A 77 -11.82 10.78 -2.21
N GLU A 78 -12.65 11.48 -1.44
CA GLU A 78 -12.23 12.20 -0.22
C GLU A 78 -11.76 11.25 0.88
N ALA A 79 -12.44 10.12 1.10
CA ALA A 79 -12.02 9.11 2.07
C ALA A 79 -10.64 8.52 1.72
N VAL A 80 -10.44 8.15 0.45
CA VAL A 80 -9.15 7.63 -0.04
C VAL A 80 -8.06 8.68 0.07
N LEU A 81 -8.33 9.95 -0.25
CA LEU A 81 -7.37 11.02 -0.06
C LEU A 81 -7.02 11.22 1.41
N ALA A 82 -8.02 11.22 2.30
CA ALA A 82 -7.82 11.38 3.74
C ALA A 82 -6.93 10.27 4.31
N ASP A 83 -7.17 9.01 3.93
CA ASP A 83 -6.30 7.89 4.33
C ASP A 83 -4.90 7.99 3.70
N ALA A 84 -4.79 8.41 2.44
CA ALA A 84 -3.49 8.63 1.81
C ALA A 84 -2.65 9.64 2.59
N LEU A 85 -3.26 10.72 3.08
CA LEU A 85 -2.59 11.74 3.89
C LEU A 85 -2.21 11.26 5.30
N ARG A 86 -2.97 10.34 5.89
CA ARG A 86 -2.61 9.73 7.19
C ARG A 86 -1.36 8.87 7.10
N LEU A 87 -1.10 8.26 5.94
CA LEU A 87 0.10 7.47 5.68
C LEU A 87 1.38 8.34 5.55
N LEU A 88 1.24 9.67 5.40
CA LEU A 88 2.38 10.56 5.19
C LEU A 88 2.93 11.07 6.53
N SER A 89 4.26 11.11 6.66
CA SER A 89 4.92 11.68 7.83
C SER A 89 4.71 13.20 7.94
N HIS A 90 4.55 13.88 6.79
CA HIS A 90 4.40 15.33 6.68
C HIS A 90 3.36 15.69 5.63
N ALA A 91 2.69 16.83 5.82
CA ALA A 91 1.75 17.35 4.82
C ALA A 91 2.51 17.76 3.54
N PRO A 92 2.07 17.31 2.35
CA PRO A 92 2.69 17.72 1.09
C PRO A 92 2.36 19.18 0.76
N PRO A 93 3.17 19.85 -0.08
CA PRO A 93 2.84 21.17 -0.61
C PRO A 93 1.49 21.19 -1.34
N GLU A 94 0.77 22.31 -1.28
CA GLU A 94 -0.60 22.44 -1.83
C GLU A 94 -0.71 22.01 -3.30
N LYS A 95 0.22 22.48 -4.16
CA LYS A 95 0.25 22.08 -5.58
C LYS A 95 0.34 20.56 -5.79
N ARG A 96 1.16 19.90 -4.97
CA ARG A 96 1.35 18.44 -5.03
C ARG A 96 0.17 17.70 -4.41
N LEU A 97 -0.48 18.27 -3.40
CA LEU A 97 -1.72 17.75 -2.84
C LEU A 97 -2.85 17.77 -3.88
N ASP A 98 -2.98 18.86 -4.63
CA ASP A 98 -3.98 18.97 -5.70
C ASP A 98 -3.71 17.97 -6.83
N ALA A 99 -2.44 17.79 -7.20
CA ALA A 99 -2.04 16.77 -8.16
C ALA A 99 -2.36 15.35 -7.65
N LEU A 100 -2.12 15.06 -6.37
CA LEU A 100 -2.46 13.79 -5.75
C LEU A 100 -3.97 13.54 -5.75
N ARG A 101 -4.77 14.57 -5.40
CA ARG A 101 -6.24 14.50 -5.46
C ARG A 101 -6.69 14.17 -6.87
N ALA A 102 -6.23 14.92 -7.87
CA ALA A 102 -6.57 14.69 -9.27
C ALA A 102 -6.16 13.29 -9.76
N TYR A 103 -5.03 12.77 -9.29
CA TYR A 103 -4.56 11.43 -9.60
C TYR A 103 -5.41 10.33 -8.95
N LEU A 104 -5.79 10.48 -7.68
CA LEU A 104 -6.52 9.46 -6.92
C LEU A 104 -8.03 9.43 -7.24
N THR A 105 -8.65 10.56 -7.56
CA THR A 105 -10.09 10.64 -7.85
C THR A 105 -10.59 9.58 -8.85
N PRO A 106 -9.98 9.40 -10.05
CA PRO A 106 -10.47 8.42 -11.03
C PRO A 106 -10.21 6.95 -10.65
N ILE A 107 -9.33 6.69 -9.68
CA ILE A 107 -8.94 5.34 -9.26
C ILE A 107 -9.36 5.01 -7.82
N SER A 108 -10.08 5.91 -7.16
CA SER A 108 -10.44 5.82 -5.73
C SER A 108 -11.16 4.52 -5.39
N PHE A 109 -12.11 4.09 -6.21
CA PHE A 109 -12.86 2.83 -6.02
C PHE A 109 -11.98 1.58 -6.03
N GLN A 110 -10.78 1.61 -6.64
CA GLN A 110 -9.87 0.46 -6.62
C GLN A 110 -9.26 0.22 -5.22
N PHE A 111 -9.31 1.24 -4.36
CA PHE A 111 -8.84 1.17 -2.98
C PHE A 111 -9.95 0.88 -1.98
N VAL A 112 -11.23 0.92 -2.37
CA VAL A 112 -12.33 0.66 -1.44
C VAL A 112 -12.55 -0.85 -1.30
N GLN A 113 -12.53 -1.34 -0.06
CA GLN A 113 -12.90 -2.71 0.26
C GLN A 113 -14.40 -2.81 0.52
N THR A 114 -14.92 -1.94 1.39
CA THR A 114 -16.35 -1.83 1.71
C THR A 114 -16.73 -0.37 1.95
N TYR A 115 -18.01 -0.04 1.82
CA TYR A 115 -18.55 1.24 2.27
C TYR A 115 -19.95 1.07 2.84
N GLN A 116 -20.31 1.92 3.78
CA GLN A 116 -21.63 1.97 4.40
C GLN A 116 -22.13 3.41 4.43
N GLU A 117 -23.33 3.64 3.91
CA GLU A 117 -24.03 4.92 4.11
C GLU A 117 -24.53 4.98 5.56
N VAL A 118 -24.06 5.97 6.31
CA VAL A 118 -24.55 6.25 7.66
C VAL A 118 -25.87 6.98 7.48
N ALA A 119 -26.98 6.33 7.82
CA ALA A 119 -28.29 6.95 7.76
C ALA A 119 -28.28 8.27 8.53
N GLN A 120 -28.45 9.38 7.82
CA GLN A 120 -28.68 10.67 8.47
C GLN A 120 -30.00 10.54 9.25
N PRO A 121 -30.06 10.88 10.55
CA PRO A 121 -31.34 11.22 11.14
C PRO A 121 -31.86 12.39 10.32
N GLN A 122 -32.96 12.18 9.59
CA GLN A 122 -33.58 13.18 8.74
C GLN A 122 -33.62 14.50 9.50
N LEU A 123 -32.94 15.53 8.99
CA LEU A 123 -33.16 16.90 9.43
C LEU A 123 -34.61 17.24 9.06
N GLU A 124 -35.52 16.96 9.99
CA GLU A 124 -36.79 17.66 10.13
C GLU A 124 -36.48 19.13 10.47
N ALA A 125 -36.06 19.91 9.47
CA ALA A 125 -35.94 21.35 9.62
C ALA A 125 -36.32 22.01 8.29
N HIS A 126 -37.46 22.71 8.35
CA HIS A 126 -38.01 23.63 7.34
C HIS A 126 -38.90 23.04 6.23
N ALA A 127 -39.94 22.29 6.61
CA ALA A 127 -41.23 22.38 5.93
C ALA A 127 -42.28 22.97 6.89
N SER A 128 -42.07 24.21 7.32
CA SER A 128 -43.12 25.03 7.92
C SER A 128 -43.63 26.02 6.85
N SER A 129 -44.76 25.64 6.26
CA SER A 129 -45.91 26.51 5.98
C SER A 129 -45.65 27.83 5.23
N ALA A 130 -45.77 27.82 3.90
CA ALA A 130 -46.26 28.96 3.13
C ALA A 130 -47.25 28.47 2.04
N PRO A 131 -48.42 29.11 1.84
CA PRO A 131 -49.43 28.62 0.89
C PRO A 131 -49.04 28.92 -0.57
N GLN A 132 -49.13 27.90 -1.43
CA GLN A 132 -49.08 28.03 -2.90
C GLN A 132 -50.33 28.75 -3.44
N PRO A 133 -50.20 29.65 -4.44
CA PRO A 133 -51.22 29.79 -5.47
C PRO A 133 -50.89 28.89 -6.66
N ALA A 134 -51.90 28.17 -7.11
CA ALA A 134 -51.86 27.29 -8.28
C ALA A 134 -51.63 28.08 -9.58
N SER A 135 -50.77 27.57 -10.48
CA SER A 135 -50.92 27.66 -11.95
C SER A 135 -49.81 26.91 -12.69
N ALA A 136 -50.25 26.10 -13.66
CA ALA A 136 -49.60 25.69 -14.91
C ALA A 136 -48.39 24.73 -14.90
N SER A 137 -48.68 23.53 -15.40
CA SER A 137 -47.78 22.47 -15.82
C SER A 137 -46.88 22.87 -16.99
N VAL A 138 -45.57 22.84 -16.78
CA VAL A 138 -44.56 22.51 -17.80
C VAL A 138 -43.62 21.51 -17.14
N SER A 139 -43.56 20.29 -17.67
CA SER A 139 -42.66 19.23 -17.22
C SER A 139 -41.21 19.60 -17.57
N ALA A 140 -40.60 20.49 -16.79
CA ALA A 140 -39.16 20.62 -16.69
C ALA A 140 -38.63 19.51 -15.76
N PRO A 141 -37.43 18.94 -16.01
CA PRO A 141 -36.80 18.07 -15.02
C PRO A 141 -36.62 18.88 -13.73
N VAL A 142 -37.33 18.46 -12.68
CA VAL A 142 -37.27 19.11 -11.36
C VAL A 142 -35.83 19.01 -10.88
N ALA A 143 -35.11 20.12 -10.93
CA ALA A 143 -33.81 20.31 -10.32
C ALA A 143 -33.91 19.94 -8.83
N GLY A 144 -33.32 18.80 -8.44
CA GLY A 144 -33.38 18.33 -7.07
C GLY A 144 -32.48 19.17 -6.13
N PRO A 145 -32.80 19.22 -4.82
CA PRO A 145 -31.89 19.78 -3.83
C PRO A 145 -30.56 19.00 -3.82
N ALA A 146 -29.47 19.63 -3.36
CA ALA A 146 -28.20 18.94 -3.16
C ALA A 146 -28.38 17.73 -2.23
N VAL A 147 -27.88 16.57 -2.66
CA VAL A 147 -27.91 15.34 -1.86
C VAL A 147 -26.64 15.31 -1.02
N GLU A 148 -26.78 15.29 0.31
CA GLU A 148 -25.66 15.09 1.24
C GLU A 148 -25.64 13.64 1.72
N LEU A 149 -24.47 13.00 1.67
CA LEU A 149 -24.24 11.64 2.17
C LEU A 149 -23.17 11.65 3.24
N GLU A 150 -23.41 10.94 4.35
CA GLU A 150 -22.38 10.56 5.31
C GLU A 150 -21.98 9.11 5.03
N LEU A 151 -20.70 8.89 4.71
CA LEU A 151 -20.17 7.57 4.33
C LEU A 151 -19.16 7.10 5.37
N ASP A 152 -19.22 5.82 5.71
CA ASP A 152 -18.15 5.09 6.38
C ASP A 152 -17.45 4.20 5.34
N VAL A 153 -16.20 4.53 4.99
CA VAL A 153 -15.46 3.88 3.91
C VAL A 153 -14.27 3.11 4.47
N GLU A 154 -14.18 1.83 4.12
CA GLU A 154 -13.07 0.96 4.47
C GLU A 154 -12.10 0.86 3.28
N THR A 155 -10.86 1.32 3.47
CA THR A 155 -9.86 1.36 2.39
C THR A 155 -8.78 0.28 2.52
N ASN A 156 -8.28 -0.19 1.38
CA ASN A 156 -7.10 -1.05 1.29
C ASN A 156 -5.84 -0.19 1.44
N ARG A 157 -5.44 0.06 2.70
CA ARG A 157 -4.28 0.91 3.01
C ARG A 157 -2.97 0.36 2.47
N HIS A 158 -2.82 -0.96 2.39
CA HIS A 158 -1.61 -1.54 1.82
C HIS A 158 -1.47 -1.15 0.34
N ALA A 159 -2.52 -1.31 -0.47
CA ALA A 159 -2.51 -0.89 -1.87
C ALA A 159 -2.32 0.63 -2.01
N LEU A 160 -2.99 1.42 -1.16
CA LEU A 160 -2.86 2.87 -1.16
C LEU A 160 -1.44 3.32 -0.80
N ARG A 161 -0.81 2.68 0.20
CA ARG A 161 0.57 2.91 0.60
C ARG A 161 1.53 2.64 -0.55
N GLN A 162 1.38 1.51 -1.24
CA GLN A 162 2.22 1.20 -2.41
C GLN A 162 2.06 2.26 -3.51
N THR A 163 0.86 2.78 -3.70
CA THR A 163 0.61 3.88 -4.64
C THR A 163 1.34 5.16 -4.23
N VAL A 164 1.15 5.65 -3.01
CA VAL A 164 1.82 6.88 -2.54
C VAL A 164 3.34 6.74 -2.44
N LEU A 165 3.84 5.52 -2.16
CA LEU A 165 5.25 5.18 -2.24
C LEU A 165 5.79 5.35 -3.66
N ARG A 166 5.11 4.76 -4.66
CA ARG A 166 5.49 4.89 -6.08
C ARG A 166 5.38 6.32 -6.60
N LEU A 167 4.62 7.18 -5.93
CA LEU A 167 4.55 8.60 -6.24
C LEU A 167 5.59 9.46 -5.48
N GLY A 168 6.45 8.83 -4.67
CA GLY A 168 7.53 9.49 -3.94
C GLY A 168 7.09 10.26 -2.69
N PHE A 169 5.84 10.10 -2.23
CA PHE A 169 5.36 10.82 -1.04
C PHE A 169 6.00 10.30 0.26
N LEU A 170 6.51 9.07 0.27
CA LEU A 170 7.17 8.46 1.44
C LEU A 170 8.69 8.69 1.48
N SER A 171 9.28 9.31 0.45
CA SER A 171 10.74 9.53 0.39
C SER A 171 11.24 10.63 1.34
N GLY A 172 10.34 11.51 1.82
CA GLY A 172 10.67 12.54 2.80
C GLY A 172 11.83 13.44 2.38
N GLU A 173 12.87 13.54 3.22
CA GLU A 173 14.04 14.37 2.95
C GLU A 173 14.95 13.84 1.83
N ARG A 174 14.87 12.54 1.54
CA ARG A 174 15.66 11.86 0.51
C ARG A 174 15.14 12.13 -0.90
N HIS A 175 13.97 12.76 -1.01
CA HIS A 175 13.37 13.06 -2.30
C HIS A 175 14.31 13.92 -3.16
N PRO A 176 14.60 13.55 -4.42
CA PRO A 176 15.57 14.27 -5.25
C PRO A 176 15.10 15.69 -5.62
N GLY A 177 13.78 15.92 -5.67
CA GLY A 177 13.18 17.21 -5.99
C GLY A 177 13.25 17.58 -7.48
N GLY A 178 14.10 16.92 -8.26
CA GLY A 178 14.19 17.12 -9.69
C GLY A 178 15.04 16.04 -10.38
N CYS A 179 15.24 16.19 -11.68
CA CYS A 179 16.07 15.30 -12.47
C CYS A 179 16.74 16.01 -13.65
N THR A 180 17.79 15.39 -14.19
CA THR A 180 18.38 15.81 -15.46
C THR A 180 17.77 14.97 -16.58
N LEU A 181 16.94 15.59 -17.43
CA LEU A 181 16.28 14.92 -18.56
C LEU A 181 17.13 15.02 -19.84
N HIS A 182 17.58 13.87 -20.33
CA HIS A 182 18.20 13.71 -21.64
C HIS A 182 17.16 13.22 -22.65
N ARG A 183 16.92 14.01 -23.69
CA ARG A 183 16.00 13.66 -24.78
C ARG A 183 16.76 12.91 -25.87
N GLY A 184 16.44 11.64 -26.03
CA GLY A 184 16.90 10.79 -27.11
C GLY A 184 16.15 11.02 -28.41
N ALA A 185 16.42 10.18 -29.41
CA ALA A 185 15.82 10.29 -30.73
C ALA A 185 14.28 10.14 -30.68
N GLY A 186 13.59 10.97 -31.48
CA GLY A 186 12.14 10.88 -31.66
C GLY A 186 11.27 11.41 -30.51
N VAL A 187 11.86 12.02 -29.48
CA VAL A 187 11.15 12.70 -28.39
C VAL A 187 11.00 14.18 -28.72
N SER A 188 9.75 14.64 -28.86
CA SER A 188 9.42 16.01 -29.21
C SER A 188 9.43 16.96 -27.99
N GLN A 189 9.30 18.26 -28.25
CA GLN A 189 9.09 19.23 -27.17
C GLN A 189 7.73 19.08 -26.49
N GLN A 190 6.71 18.62 -27.23
CA GLN A 190 5.38 18.33 -26.68
C GLN A 190 5.44 17.16 -25.69
N ASP A 191 6.19 16.11 -26.02
CA ASP A 191 6.47 14.99 -25.12
C ASP A 191 7.12 15.45 -23.80
N ALA A 192 8.09 16.37 -23.90
CA ALA A 192 8.71 16.97 -22.72
C ALA A 192 7.74 17.80 -21.86
N ASN A 193 6.69 18.38 -22.45
CA ASN A 193 5.67 19.09 -21.68
C ASN A 193 4.77 18.13 -20.91
N LEU A 194 4.39 16.99 -21.52
CA LEU A 194 3.59 15.96 -20.87
C LEU A 194 4.30 15.34 -19.67
N MET A 195 5.62 15.19 -19.72
CA MET A 195 6.40 14.74 -18.54
C MET A 195 6.40 15.79 -17.43
N ARG A 196 6.55 17.08 -17.78
CA ARG A 196 6.51 18.18 -16.80
C ARG A 196 5.18 18.30 -16.08
N GLU A 197 4.07 17.95 -16.72
CA GLU A 197 2.75 17.89 -16.06
C GLU A 197 2.73 16.84 -14.93
N GLN A 198 3.51 15.76 -15.06
CA GLN A 198 3.63 14.71 -14.04
C GLN A 198 4.64 15.05 -12.95
N ASP A 199 5.58 15.97 -13.20
CA ASP A 199 6.63 16.33 -12.25
C ASP A 199 6.05 16.89 -10.95
N VAL A 200 4.95 17.65 -11.00
CA VAL A 200 4.28 18.17 -9.80
C VAL A 200 3.75 17.04 -8.90
N LEU A 201 3.13 16.00 -9.49
CA LEU A 201 2.63 14.84 -8.76
C LEU A 201 3.78 14.08 -8.08
N LEU A 202 4.87 13.88 -8.83
CA LEU A 202 6.07 13.19 -8.39
C LEU A 202 6.97 14.04 -7.50
N GLY A 203 6.71 15.35 -7.34
CA GLY A 203 7.53 16.28 -6.57
C GLY A 203 8.91 16.55 -7.19
N LEU A 204 8.99 16.56 -8.51
CA LEU A 204 10.21 16.75 -9.32
C LEU A 204 10.33 18.15 -9.92
N ASP A 205 9.50 19.09 -9.47
CA ASP A 205 9.38 20.45 -9.99
C ASP A 205 10.47 21.41 -9.48
N GLU A 206 11.07 21.13 -8.32
CA GLU A 206 12.08 21.99 -7.71
C GLU A 206 13.31 21.17 -7.21
N PRO A 207 14.46 21.26 -7.91
CA PRO A 207 15.64 20.51 -7.51
C PRO A 207 16.11 20.94 -6.13
N ARG A 208 16.35 19.97 -5.24
CA ARG A 208 16.90 20.26 -3.91
C ARG A 208 18.37 20.64 -4.01
N GLN A 209 18.75 21.69 -3.31
CA GLN A 209 20.15 22.11 -3.22
C GLN A 209 21.00 21.03 -2.55
N GLY A 210 22.18 20.76 -3.11
CA GLY A 210 23.15 19.81 -2.54
C GLY A 210 22.84 18.33 -2.79
N VAL A 211 21.78 18.01 -3.54
CA VAL A 211 21.43 16.62 -3.89
C VAL A 211 21.86 16.31 -5.34
N GLN A 212 22.52 15.17 -5.55
CA GLN A 212 22.82 14.69 -6.89
C GLN A 212 21.54 14.26 -7.59
N LEU A 213 21.19 14.95 -8.67
CA LEU A 213 19.99 14.68 -9.43
C LEU A 213 20.09 13.36 -10.22
N PRO A 214 19.04 12.52 -10.21
CA PRO A 214 18.96 11.38 -11.11
C PRO A 214 19.00 11.83 -12.58
N GLU A 215 19.71 11.09 -13.40
CA GLU A 215 19.76 11.29 -14.86
C GLU A 215 18.72 10.39 -15.51
N VAL A 216 17.82 10.96 -16.30
CA VAL A 216 16.79 10.21 -17.03
C VAL A 216 16.96 10.42 -18.51
N THR A 217 17.16 9.34 -19.26
CA THR A 217 17.18 9.37 -20.73
C THR A 217 15.88 8.79 -21.26
N VAL A 218 15.18 9.51 -22.13
CA VAL A 218 13.94 9.04 -22.77
C VAL A 218 14.13 9.03 -24.29
N GLU A 219 13.77 7.93 -24.95
CA GLU A 219 13.83 7.79 -26.40
C GLU A 219 12.53 7.21 -26.96
N ARG A 220 12.19 7.57 -28.20
CA ARG A 220 11.07 6.96 -28.92
C ARG A 220 11.61 5.94 -29.91
N VAL A 221 11.19 4.70 -29.75
CA VAL A 221 11.67 3.57 -30.55
C VAL A 221 10.86 3.50 -31.86
N PRO A 222 11.45 3.12 -33.01
CA PRO A 222 10.73 3.07 -34.29
C PRO A 222 9.45 2.23 -34.30
N GLN A 223 9.30 1.24 -33.42
CA GLN A 223 8.06 0.46 -33.28
C GLN A 223 6.92 1.25 -32.59
N GLY A 224 7.12 2.53 -32.24
CA GLY A 224 6.06 3.44 -31.81
C GLY A 224 5.89 3.59 -30.29
N TYR A 225 6.72 2.93 -29.49
CA TYR A 225 6.71 3.04 -28.02
C TYR A 225 7.90 3.84 -27.50
N TYR A 226 7.84 4.24 -26.23
CA TYR A 226 8.88 4.98 -25.53
C TYR A 226 9.69 4.07 -24.63
N LYS A 227 10.99 4.34 -24.51
CA LYS A 227 11.89 3.75 -23.52
C LYS A 227 12.47 4.84 -22.64
N ALA A 228 12.64 4.53 -21.37
CA ALA A 228 13.33 5.41 -20.45
C ALA A 228 14.34 4.62 -19.61
N VAL A 229 15.47 5.27 -19.34
CA VAL A 229 16.52 4.76 -18.46
C VAL A 229 16.84 5.84 -17.44
N LEU A 230 16.58 5.55 -16.16
CA LEU A 230 16.97 6.37 -15.03
C LEU A 230 18.25 5.82 -14.39
N ARG A 231 19.20 6.70 -14.11
CA ARG A 231 20.47 6.41 -13.45
C ARG A 231 20.70 7.33 -12.25
N GLN A 232 21.07 6.74 -11.11
CA GLN A 232 21.58 7.48 -9.96
C GLN A 232 22.55 6.60 -9.17
N GLY A 233 23.84 6.95 -9.17
CA GLY A 233 24.88 6.12 -8.55
C GLY A 233 24.90 4.70 -9.15
N GLN A 234 24.64 3.69 -8.32
CA GLN A 234 24.56 2.28 -8.72
C GLN A 234 23.15 1.84 -9.15
N VAL A 235 22.14 2.68 -8.97
CA VAL A 235 20.76 2.38 -9.34
C VAL A 235 20.56 2.67 -10.83
N MET A 236 20.17 1.64 -11.58
CA MET A 236 19.79 1.74 -12.98
C MET A 236 18.41 1.13 -13.18
N ILE A 237 17.47 1.91 -13.69
CA ILE A 237 16.08 1.50 -13.90
C ILE A 237 15.74 1.73 -15.36
N ALA A 238 15.36 0.67 -16.05
CA ALA A 238 14.84 0.74 -17.41
C ALA A 238 13.35 0.38 -17.42
N ALA A 239 12.58 1.11 -18.21
CA ALA A 239 11.18 0.83 -18.48
C ALA A 239 10.82 1.21 -19.92
N ASP A 240 9.70 0.68 -20.39
CA ASP A 240 9.13 0.96 -21.70
C ASP A 240 7.60 1.04 -21.62
N SER A 241 7.00 1.89 -22.46
CA SER A 241 5.55 2.05 -22.52
C SER A 241 5.11 2.67 -23.85
N SER A 242 3.88 2.37 -24.27
CA SER A 242 3.24 3.08 -25.38
C SER A 242 2.78 4.50 -25.01
N SER A 243 2.69 4.80 -23.70
CA SER A 243 2.25 6.09 -23.18
C SER A 243 3.36 6.74 -22.36
N LEU A 244 3.70 7.98 -22.70
CA LEU A 244 4.76 8.72 -22.02
C LEU A 244 4.44 9.03 -20.54
N PRO A 245 3.23 9.47 -20.17
CA PRO A 245 2.86 9.59 -18.75
C PRO A 245 2.99 8.26 -17.98
N ALA A 246 2.57 7.15 -18.58
CA ALA A 246 2.67 5.84 -17.94
C ALA A 246 4.14 5.40 -17.77
N LEU A 247 4.98 5.66 -18.78
CA LEU A 247 6.43 5.44 -18.69
C LEU A 247 7.05 6.25 -17.55
N TRP A 248 6.72 7.54 -17.46
CA TRP A 248 7.28 8.44 -16.46
C TRP A 248 6.91 7.99 -15.04
N LEU A 249 5.64 7.68 -14.81
CA LEU A 249 5.17 7.14 -13.52
C LEU A 249 5.79 5.78 -13.19
N ASP A 250 6.03 4.91 -14.17
CA ASP A 250 6.63 3.60 -13.91
C ASP A 250 8.11 3.71 -13.53
N VAL A 251 8.91 4.48 -14.28
CA VAL A 251 10.33 4.71 -13.99
C VAL A 251 10.52 5.29 -12.59
N TRP A 252 9.81 6.37 -12.30
CA TRP A 252 9.89 7.02 -10.99
C TRP A 252 9.31 6.16 -9.87
N GLY A 253 8.21 5.44 -10.13
CA GLY A 253 7.65 4.53 -9.15
C GLY A 253 8.59 3.38 -8.77
N ARG A 254 9.33 2.85 -9.74
CA ARG A 254 10.39 1.86 -9.46
C ARG A 254 11.55 2.50 -8.70
N TYR A 255 11.94 3.72 -9.04
CA TYR A 255 12.99 4.46 -8.35
C TYR A 255 12.68 4.66 -6.87
N PHE A 256 11.52 5.22 -6.55
CA PHE A 256 11.12 5.43 -5.15
C PHE A 256 10.97 4.11 -4.38
N SER A 257 10.51 3.05 -5.04
CA SER A 257 10.44 1.72 -4.43
C SER A 257 11.82 1.10 -4.16
N VAL A 258 12.82 1.38 -5.00
CA VAL A 258 14.21 0.96 -4.76
C VAL A 258 14.81 1.80 -3.63
N ASP A 259 14.63 3.12 -3.66
CA ASP A 259 15.15 4.02 -2.63
C ASP A 259 14.59 3.68 -1.23
N GLU A 260 13.30 3.37 -1.13
CA GLU A 260 12.68 2.95 0.12
C GLU A 260 13.18 1.58 0.62
N ARG A 261 13.65 0.71 -0.27
CA ARG A 261 14.26 -0.57 0.13
C ARG A 261 15.71 -0.40 0.59
N LEU A 262 16.45 0.52 -0.01
CA LEU A 262 17.86 0.74 0.30
C LEU A 262 18.09 1.69 1.48
N HIS A 263 17.26 2.73 1.58
CA HIS A 263 17.47 3.84 2.53
C HIS A 263 16.23 4.12 3.39
N GLY A 264 15.14 3.35 3.24
CA GLY A 264 13.96 3.47 4.08
C GLY A 264 14.21 2.97 5.50
N PRO A 265 13.23 3.17 6.41
CA PRO A 265 13.33 2.68 7.77
C PRO A 265 13.55 1.15 7.78
N GLY A 266 14.61 0.74 8.48
CA GLY A 266 14.94 -0.67 8.65
C GLY A 266 13.83 -1.44 9.37
N LYS A 267 13.71 -2.73 9.07
CA LYS A 267 12.77 -3.61 9.77
C LYS A 267 13.28 -3.86 11.18
N ARG A 268 12.51 -3.46 12.19
CA ARG A 268 12.77 -3.75 13.61
C ARG A 268 11.98 -4.97 14.01
N GLN A 269 12.64 -5.93 14.65
CA GLN A 269 12.00 -7.08 15.29
C GLN A 269 11.86 -6.83 16.79
N MET A 270 10.74 -7.23 17.38
CA MET A 270 10.46 -7.08 18.80
C MET A 270 9.78 -8.34 19.31
N GLU A 271 10.26 -8.84 20.45
CA GLU A 271 9.67 -10.00 21.11
C GLU A 271 8.93 -9.53 22.35
N ILE A 272 7.62 -9.78 22.41
CA ILE A 272 6.76 -9.33 23.49
C ILE A 272 6.21 -10.56 24.20
N VAL A 273 6.32 -10.53 25.52
CA VAL A 273 5.91 -11.62 26.41
C VAL A 273 4.87 -11.14 27.42
N GLY A 274 4.13 -12.09 27.98
CA GLY A 274 3.13 -11.82 29.02
C GLY A 274 1.69 -11.78 28.50
N PHE A 275 1.43 -12.16 27.25
CA PHE A 275 0.07 -12.27 26.75
C PHE A 275 -0.66 -13.42 27.46
N SER A 276 -1.89 -13.17 27.90
CA SER A 276 -2.71 -14.20 28.56
C SER A 276 -3.26 -15.25 27.60
N ASN A 277 -3.45 -14.89 26.32
CA ASN A 277 -3.98 -15.75 25.26
C ASN A 277 -3.54 -15.26 23.88
N ALA A 278 -3.88 -16.02 22.83
CA ALA A 278 -3.56 -15.65 21.45
C ALA A 278 -4.35 -14.43 20.95
N ASP A 279 -5.56 -14.20 21.47
CA ASP A 279 -6.40 -13.06 21.06
C ASP A 279 -5.73 -11.73 21.42
N GLY A 280 -5.10 -11.64 22.60
CA GLY A 280 -4.36 -10.45 23.02
C GLY A 280 -3.16 -10.14 22.12
N VAL A 281 -2.56 -11.16 21.48
CA VAL A 281 -1.49 -10.95 20.49
C VAL A 281 -2.04 -10.31 19.22
N VAL A 282 -3.21 -10.77 18.77
CA VAL A 282 -3.89 -10.21 17.58
C VAL A 282 -4.38 -8.80 17.87
N GLU A 283 -4.96 -8.55 19.04
CA GLU A 283 -5.37 -7.21 19.47
C GLU A 283 -4.17 -6.25 19.52
N PHE A 284 -3.03 -6.71 20.04
CA PHE A 284 -1.82 -5.89 20.05
C PHE A 284 -1.29 -5.61 18.63
N LEU A 285 -1.40 -6.58 17.71
CA LEU A 285 -1.10 -6.33 16.30
C LEU A 285 -1.99 -5.23 15.71
N HIS A 286 -3.29 -5.21 16.05
CA HIS A 286 -4.20 -4.13 15.64
C HIS A 286 -3.82 -2.79 16.26
N VAL A 287 -3.39 -2.76 17.53
CA VAL A 287 -2.88 -1.55 18.17
C VAL A 287 -1.64 -1.03 17.44
N LEU A 288 -0.68 -1.90 17.10
CA LEU A 288 0.50 -1.54 16.30
C LEU A 288 0.10 -1.01 14.91
N ALA A 289 -0.88 -1.64 14.26
CA ALA A 289 -1.39 -1.22 12.96
C ALA A 289 -2.06 0.16 13.00
N GLY A 290 -2.63 0.56 14.15
CA GLY A 290 -3.18 1.90 14.33
C GLY A 290 -2.14 3.00 14.58
N TRP A 291 -0.84 2.69 14.63
CA TRP A 291 0.23 3.67 14.84
C TRP A 291 0.84 4.13 13.50
N ASP A 292 0.01 4.47 12.51
CA ASP A 292 0.40 4.73 11.11
C ASP A 292 1.58 5.72 10.95
N LYS A 293 1.70 6.69 11.86
CA LYS A 293 2.75 7.72 11.82
C LYS A 293 4.10 7.24 12.38
N ASP A 294 4.09 6.20 13.20
CA ASP A 294 5.23 5.74 13.97
C ASP A 294 5.73 4.37 13.47
N VAL A 295 4.81 3.53 12.99
CA VAL A 295 5.01 2.14 12.60
C VAL A 295 4.45 1.90 11.20
N GLN A 296 5.19 1.14 10.40
CA GLN A 296 4.75 0.69 9.09
C GLN A 296 4.88 -0.82 8.97
N ASP A 297 3.96 -1.43 8.22
CA ASP A 297 3.91 -2.86 7.90
C ASP A 297 4.10 -3.77 9.15
N PRO A 298 3.32 -3.59 10.23
CA PRO A 298 3.43 -4.47 11.38
C PRO A 298 2.98 -5.88 11.00
N CYS A 299 3.81 -6.86 11.34
CA CYS A 299 3.57 -8.27 11.05
C CYS A 299 3.85 -9.09 12.31
N LEU A 300 2.96 -10.04 12.58
CA LEU A 300 3.22 -11.12 13.52
C LEU A 300 4.05 -12.18 12.80
N ASN A 301 5.32 -12.33 13.19
CA ASN A 301 6.23 -13.31 12.59
C ASN A 301 6.13 -14.67 13.27
N GLN A 302 5.95 -14.66 14.60
CA GLN A 302 5.93 -15.89 15.39
C GLN A 302 5.01 -15.74 16.59
N LEU A 303 4.27 -16.81 16.88
CA LEU A 303 3.47 -16.97 18.09
C LEU A 303 3.99 -18.21 18.83
N GLN A 304 4.30 -18.08 20.10
CA GLN A 304 4.68 -19.20 20.96
C GLN A 304 3.72 -19.29 22.14
N ILE A 305 3.21 -20.49 22.40
CA ILE A 305 2.29 -20.79 23.49
C ILE A 305 3.03 -21.72 24.44
N GLY A 306 3.27 -21.28 25.67
CA GLY A 306 4.01 -22.02 26.68
C GLY A 306 3.27 -22.06 28.02
N ALA A 307 3.82 -22.81 28.97
CA ALA A 307 3.25 -22.92 30.32
C ALA A 307 3.26 -21.59 31.10
N ALA A 308 4.13 -20.65 30.72
CA ALA A 308 4.25 -19.32 31.31
C ALA A 308 3.35 -18.26 30.63
N GLY A 309 2.52 -18.66 29.64
CA GLY A 309 1.67 -17.76 28.87
C GLY A 309 2.03 -17.75 27.38
N VAL A 310 1.61 -16.69 26.69
CA VAL A 310 1.81 -16.50 25.26
C VAL A 310 2.88 -15.43 25.02
N SER A 311 3.77 -15.69 24.06
CA SER A 311 4.73 -14.72 23.55
C SER A 311 4.63 -14.59 22.03
N ALA A 312 5.02 -13.44 21.52
CA ALA A 312 4.92 -13.13 20.11
C ALA A 312 6.12 -12.31 19.64
N VAL A 313 6.60 -12.65 18.45
CA VAL A 313 7.62 -11.89 17.74
C VAL A 313 6.94 -11.09 16.66
N PHE A 314 7.02 -9.77 16.78
CA PHE A 314 6.53 -8.82 15.79
C PHE A 314 7.68 -8.25 14.99
N SER A 315 7.39 -7.82 13.77
CA SER A 315 8.30 -6.97 13.03
C SER A 315 7.57 -5.84 12.34
N CYS A 316 8.21 -4.70 12.27
CA CYS A 316 7.66 -3.51 11.62
C CYS A 316 8.80 -2.59 11.18
N ARG A 317 8.53 -1.65 10.28
CA ARG A 317 9.45 -0.54 10.01
C ARG A 317 9.11 0.62 10.91
N VAL A 318 10.11 1.24 11.52
CA VAL A 318 9.90 2.33 12.47
C VAL A 318 10.16 3.65 11.78
N ALA A 319 9.10 4.41 11.51
CA ALA A 319 9.19 5.71 10.83
C ALA A 319 9.70 6.80 11.78
N ASN A 320 9.30 6.75 13.06
CA ASN A 320 9.74 7.68 14.09
C ASN A 320 10.17 6.93 15.35
N PRO A 321 11.48 6.70 15.55
CA PRO A 321 12.00 5.89 16.66
C PRO A 321 11.62 6.39 18.05
N LYS A 322 11.52 7.71 18.23
CA LYS A 322 11.28 8.32 19.53
C LYS A 322 9.82 8.13 19.95
N SER A 323 8.88 8.58 19.12
CA SER A 323 7.45 8.43 19.41
C SER A 323 7.02 6.96 19.44
N PHE A 324 7.62 6.12 18.60
CA PHE A 324 7.42 4.68 18.66
C PHE A 324 7.82 4.10 20.02
N GLY A 325 9.00 4.46 20.54
CA GLY A 325 9.46 4.01 21.86
C GLY A 325 8.50 4.41 22.98
N ASP A 326 8.12 5.69 23.02
CA ASP A 326 7.21 6.22 24.05
C ASP A 326 5.82 5.53 24.00
N ARG A 327 5.28 5.31 22.80
CA ARG A 327 4.00 4.60 22.62
C ARG A 327 4.09 3.12 22.95
N LEU A 328 5.18 2.46 22.54
CA LEU A 328 5.41 1.05 22.84
C LEU A 328 5.47 0.84 24.35
N ASP A 329 6.25 1.64 25.06
CA ASP A 329 6.38 1.54 26.51
C ASP A 329 5.05 1.78 27.23
N ALA A 330 4.26 2.77 26.79
CA ALA A 330 2.94 3.02 27.34
C ALA A 330 1.98 1.84 27.11
N ALA A 331 1.92 1.33 25.89
CA ALA A 331 1.02 0.23 25.51
C ALA A 331 1.37 -1.09 26.23
N LEU A 332 2.67 -1.35 26.42
CA LEU A 332 3.15 -2.52 27.17
C LEU A 332 2.78 -2.42 28.66
N LYS A 333 3.05 -1.26 29.29
CA LYS A 333 2.74 -1.04 30.72
C LYS A 333 1.25 -1.17 31.01
N GLU A 334 0.40 -0.58 30.17
CA GLU A 334 -1.06 -0.66 30.31
C GLU A 334 -1.58 -2.11 30.32
N ARG A 335 -0.92 -2.99 29.55
CA ARG A 335 -1.31 -4.39 29.36
C ARG A 335 -0.52 -5.38 30.22
N GLY A 336 0.39 -4.90 31.06
CA GLY A 336 1.29 -5.76 31.85
C GLY A 336 2.23 -6.61 30.99
N LEU A 337 2.51 -6.19 29.77
CA LEU A 337 3.39 -6.87 28.83
C LEU A 337 4.85 -6.42 29.02
N SER A 338 5.79 -7.25 28.58
CA SER A 338 7.22 -6.93 28.63
C SER A 338 7.87 -7.14 27.28
N LEU A 339 8.76 -6.22 26.90
CA LEU A 339 9.63 -6.36 25.75
C LEU A 339 10.86 -7.16 26.15
N LEU A 340 11.13 -8.29 25.48
CA LEU A 340 12.43 -8.94 25.55
C LEU A 340 13.36 -8.21 24.57
N GLU A 341 14.39 -7.55 25.11
CA GLU A 341 15.46 -7.01 24.29
C GLU A 341 16.18 -8.18 23.60
N GLN A 342 16.01 -8.29 22.28
CA GLN A 342 16.85 -9.18 21.49
C GLN A 342 18.25 -8.56 21.39
N ALA A 343 19.19 -9.15 22.14
CA ALA A 343 20.61 -8.86 21.99
C ALA A 343 21.07 -9.31 20.59
N GLY A 344 21.24 -8.35 19.68
CA GLY A 344 21.96 -8.54 18.42
C GLY A 344 21.09 -8.93 17.22
N GLY A 345 20.87 -7.97 16.34
CA GLY A 345 20.24 -8.21 15.04
C GLY A 345 20.19 -6.97 14.16
N SER A 346 21.22 -6.11 14.23
CA SER A 346 21.42 -5.08 13.20
C SER A 346 22.06 -5.73 11.98
N GLU A 347 21.28 -6.41 11.15
CA GLU A 347 21.71 -6.62 9.77
C GLU A 347 21.49 -5.32 9.01
N ARG A 348 22.61 -4.74 8.56
CA ARG A 348 22.70 -3.53 7.75
C ARG A 348 22.26 -3.79 6.32
#